data_AF-A0A4Y3NP62-F1
#
_entry.id   AF-A0A4Y3NP62-F1
#
_cell.length_a   1.000
_cell.length_b   1.000
_cell.length_c   1.000
_cell.angle_alpha   90.00
_cell.angle_beta   90.00
_cell.angle_gamma   90.00
#
_symmetry.space_group_name_H-M   'P 1'
#
loop_
_entity.id
_entity.type
_entity.pdbx_description
1 polymer ?
#
loop_
_entity_poly.entity_id
_entity_poly.type
_entity_poly.pdbx_seq_one_letter_code
_entity_poly.pdbx_strand_id
1 'polypeptide(L)'
;MAQDPRPRLEQLNILVGGWDTSVPGLDVPGHTRFEWLEDGGFLIQRSTVERPEYPNAVSIIGATGSDGAFQQHYFDSRGVARIYDMTLKDNVWTLFRDGPDWPQRFVGRFSADGNTIHARLERGTYPGGPMEHDFDMVYTRVQAH
;
A
#
# COMPACT_ATOMS: atom_id res chain seq x y z
N MET A 1 19.11 -19.20 -11.57
CA MET A 1 19.14 -19.04 -10.09
C MET A 1 18.49 -17.71 -9.77
N ALA A 2 17.52 -17.69 -8.87
CA ALA A 2 16.89 -16.43 -8.45
C ALA A 2 17.97 -15.55 -7.80
N GLN A 3 18.11 -14.31 -8.27
CA GLN A 3 18.95 -13.32 -7.58
C GLN A 3 18.37 -13.09 -6.19
N ASP A 4 19.27 -12.86 -5.22
CA ASP A 4 18.89 -12.48 -3.87
C ASP A 4 18.02 -11.20 -3.90
N PRO A 5 16.74 -11.26 -3.51
CA PRO A 5 15.84 -10.12 -3.55
C PRO A 5 16.07 -9.14 -2.39
N ARG A 6 16.86 -9.51 -1.37
CA ARG A 6 17.00 -8.76 -0.11
C ARG A 6 17.40 -7.28 -0.30
N PRO A 7 18.40 -6.90 -1.13
CA PRO A 7 18.77 -5.49 -1.31
C PRO A 7 17.66 -4.62 -1.93
N ARG A 8 16.77 -5.23 -2.74
CA ARG A 8 15.62 -4.51 -3.33
C ARG A 8 14.50 -4.34 -2.30
N LEU A 9 14.32 -5.32 -1.44
CA LEU A 9 13.31 -5.31 -0.39
C LEU A 9 13.67 -4.35 0.75
N GLU A 10 14.95 -4.01 0.93
CA GLU A 10 15.39 -3.01 1.92
C GLU A 10 14.70 -1.65 1.76
N GLN A 11 14.37 -1.22 0.55
CA GLN A 11 13.66 0.05 0.36
C GLN A 11 12.26 0.03 1.00
N LEU A 12 11.64 -1.15 1.15
CA LEU A 12 10.37 -1.32 1.84
C LEU A 12 10.49 -1.24 3.37
N ASN A 13 11.71 -1.22 3.94
CA ASN A 13 11.89 -1.13 5.39
C ASN A 13 11.25 0.12 5.99
N ILE A 14 11.14 1.21 5.21
CA ILE A 14 10.44 2.42 5.66
C ILE A 14 8.96 2.17 5.97
N LEU A 15 8.32 1.17 5.35
CA LEU A 15 6.92 0.81 5.63
C LEU A 15 6.79 -0.01 6.93
N VAL A 16 7.83 -0.75 7.34
CA VAL A 16 7.78 -1.70 8.45
C VAL A 16 7.35 -1.02 9.75
N GLY A 17 6.47 -1.68 10.49
CA GLY A 17 5.91 -1.18 11.75
C GLY A 17 4.40 -0.93 11.71
N GLY A 18 3.89 -0.32 12.76
CA GLY A 18 2.49 0.08 12.89
C GLY A 18 2.25 1.51 12.42
N TRP A 19 1.07 1.75 11.86
CA TRP A 19 0.61 3.03 11.37
C TRP A 19 -0.85 3.23 11.75
N ASP A 20 -1.18 4.38 12.29
CA ASP A 20 -2.55 4.86 12.35
C ASP A 20 -2.93 5.40 10.98
N THR A 21 -4.14 5.09 10.52
CA THR A 21 -4.65 5.49 9.22
C THR A 21 -5.94 6.27 9.36
N SER A 22 -6.07 7.34 8.59
CA SER A 22 -7.24 8.20 8.60
C SER A 22 -7.58 8.69 7.21
N VAL A 23 -8.86 8.93 6.95
CA VAL A 23 -9.35 9.57 5.72
C VAL A 23 -9.86 10.96 6.12
N PRO A 24 -9.27 12.06 5.63
CA PRO A 24 -9.73 13.40 5.96
C PRO A 24 -11.22 13.58 5.66
N GLY A 25 -11.97 14.10 6.64
CA GLY A 25 -13.42 14.28 6.54
C GLY A 25 -14.25 13.06 6.95
N LEU A 26 -13.61 11.92 7.28
CA LEU A 26 -14.28 10.74 7.83
C LEU A 26 -13.74 10.44 9.24
N ASP A 27 -14.64 10.35 10.21
CA ASP A 27 -14.32 9.91 11.58
C ASP A 27 -14.31 8.39 11.68
N VAL A 28 -13.37 7.79 10.94
CA VAL A 28 -13.21 6.35 10.77
C VAL A 28 -11.72 6.02 10.89
N PRO A 29 -11.20 5.86 12.11
CA PRO A 29 -9.81 5.48 12.30
C PRO A 29 -9.59 4.03 11.86
N GLY A 30 -8.44 3.80 11.24
CA GLY A 30 -7.94 2.46 10.94
C GLY A 30 -6.51 2.30 11.41
N HIS A 31 -6.01 1.08 11.37
CA HIS A 31 -4.63 0.75 11.67
C HIS A 31 -4.05 -0.08 10.53
N THR A 32 -2.80 0.19 10.15
CA THR A 32 -2.07 -0.63 9.19
C THR A 32 -0.76 -1.09 9.82
N ARG A 33 -0.45 -2.38 9.68
CA ARG A 33 0.83 -2.96 10.10
C ARG A 33 1.54 -3.57 8.91
N PHE A 34 2.84 -3.31 8.81
CA PHE A 34 3.72 -3.96 7.85
C PHE A 34 4.76 -4.80 8.59
N GLU A 35 4.94 -6.04 8.15
CA GLU A 35 5.88 -6.98 8.73
C GLU A 35 6.47 -7.91 7.67
N TRP A 36 7.75 -8.26 7.81
CA TRP A 36 8.39 -9.23 6.93
C TRP A 36 7.83 -10.64 7.18
N LEU A 37 7.53 -11.36 6.09
CA LEU A 37 7.35 -12.80 6.14
C LEU A 37 8.72 -13.45 6.33
N GLU A 38 8.95 -14.01 7.51
CA GLU A 38 10.20 -14.67 7.91
C GLU A 38 11.43 -13.82 7.59
N ASP A 39 12.47 -14.40 6.99
CA ASP A 39 13.77 -13.76 6.71
C ASP A 39 13.74 -12.79 5.51
N GLY A 40 12.56 -12.24 5.16
CA GLY A 40 12.45 -11.11 4.24
C GLY A 40 12.27 -11.46 2.77
N GLY A 41 11.46 -12.48 2.47
CA GLY A 41 11.06 -12.79 1.09
C GLY A 41 9.87 -11.95 0.58
N PHE A 42 8.95 -11.61 1.49
CA PHE A 42 7.74 -10.84 1.19
C PHE A 42 7.42 -9.90 2.35
N LEU A 43 6.86 -8.73 2.06
CA LEU A 43 6.30 -7.85 3.09
C LEU A 43 4.79 -8.07 3.17
N ILE A 44 4.28 -8.33 4.37
CA ILE A 44 2.87 -8.46 4.65
C ILE A 44 2.35 -7.11 5.15
N GLN A 45 1.32 -6.59 4.50
CA GLN A 45 0.53 -5.46 4.98
C GLN A 45 -0.79 -5.99 5.54
N ARG A 46 -1.19 -5.58 6.74
CA ARG A 46 -2.53 -5.81 7.29
C ARG A 46 -3.16 -4.47 7.62
N SER A 47 -4.35 -4.19 7.10
CA SER A 47 -5.11 -2.98 7.43
C SER A 47 -6.43 -3.36 8.08
N THR A 48 -6.75 -2.71 9.20
CA THR A 48 -7.99 -2.88 9.94
C THR A 48 -8.69 -1.54 10.11
N VAL A 49 -10.01 -1.57 10.06
CA VAL A 49 -10.86 -0.41 10.34
C VAL A 49 -11.90 -0.85 11.36
N GLU A 50 -12.09 -0.07 12.44
CA GLU A 50 -13.01 -0.44 13.54
C GLU A 50 -14.48 -0.16 13.22
N ARG A 51 -14.86 -0.36 11.95
CA ARG A 51 -16.17 -0.05 11.39
C ARG A 51 -16.54 -1.11 10.34
N PRO A 52 -17.53 -1.98 10.62
CA PRO A 52 -17.85 -3.13 9.76
C PRO A 52 -18.18 -2.81 8.30
N GLU A 53 -18.64 -1.59 8.02
CA GLU A 53 -18.93 -1.11 6.67
C GLU A 53 -17.67 -0.92 5.80
N TYR A 54 -16.49 -0.82 6.41
CA TYR A 54 -15.21 -0.73 5.72
C TYR A 54 -14.45 -2.07 5.78
N PRO A 55 -13.78 -2.46 4.69
CA PRO A 55 -13.12 -3.74 4.64
C PRO A 55 -11.81 -3.75 5.44
N ASN A 56 -11.58 -4.83 6.18
CA ASN A 56 -10.23 -5.19 6.60
C ASN A 56 -9.53 -5.88 5.44
N ALA A 57 -8.22 -5.69 5.31
CA ALA A 57 -7.46 -6.25 4.20
C ALA A 57 -6.09 -6.78 4.61
N VAL A 58 -5.60 -7.71 3.79
CA VAL A 58 -4.23 -8.20 3.81
C VAL A 58 -3.63 -8.03 2.43
N SER A 59 -2.37 -7.62 2.36
CA SER A 59 -1.61 -7.64 1.12
C SER A 59 -0.26 -8.33 1.30
N ILE A 60 0.18 -9.02 0.26
CA ILE A 60 1.52 -9.62 0.17
C ILE A 60 2.28 -8.88 -0.92
N ILE A 61 3.43 -8.31 -0.56
CA ILE A 61 4.27 -7.50 -1.44
C ILE A 61 5.57 -8.23 -1.71
N GLY A 62 5.94 -8.39 -2.98
CA GLY A 62 7.17 -9.06 -3.39
C GLY A 62 7.80 -8.41 -4.61
N ALA A 63 9.10 -8.63 -4.82
CA ALA A 63 9.83 -8.13 -5.98
C ALA A 63 9.53 -8.96 -7.23
N THR A 64 9.31 -8.31 -8.37
CA THR A 64 8.92 -8.99 -9.62
C THR A 64 9.94 -8.90 -10.75
N GLY A 65 10.98 -8.07 -10.60
CA GLY A 65 12.00 -7.86 -11.63
C GLY A 65 13.27 -7.21 -11.09
N SER A 66 14.23 -6.96 -11.99
CA SER A 66 15.54 -6.37 -11.66
C SER A 66 15.56 -4.84 -11.55
N ASP A 67 14.44 -4.16 -11.82
CA ASP A 67 14.30 -2.71 -11.92
C ASP A 67 13.73 -2.03 -10.65
N GLY A 68 13.60 -2.78 -9.54
CA GLY A 68 13.02 -2.27 -8.30
C GLY A 68 11.49 -2.22 -8.31
N ALA A 69 10.85 -2.85 -9.30
CA ALA A 69 9.42 -3.08 -9.32
C ALA A 69 9.00 -4.16 -8.31
N PHE A 70 7.83 -3.94 -7.72
CA PHE A 70 7.14 -4.87 -6.85
C PHE A 70 5.76 -5.17 -7.40
N GLN A 71 5.17 -6.26 -6.91
CA GLN A 71 3.73 -6.45 -6.98
C GLN A 71 3.16 -6.54 -5.58
N GLN A 72 1.96 -5.98 -5.42
CA GLN A 72 1.14 -6.12 -4.23
C GLN A 72 -0.10 -6.94 -4.56
N HIS A 73 -0.24 -8.10 -3.92
CA HIS A 73 -1.42 -8.95 -4.00
C HIS A 73 -2.33 -8.63 -2.82
N TYR A 74 -3.45 -8.00 -3.09
CA TYR A 74 -4.43 -7.51 -2.12
C TYR A 74 -5.62 -8.45 -2.00
N PHE A 75 -6.08 -8.68 -0.77
CA PHE A 75 -7.30 -9.41 -0.44
C PHE A 75 -8.04 -8.68 0.69
N ASP A 76 -9.37 -8.68 0.66
CA ASP A 76 -10.16 -8.06 1.72
C ASP A 76 -11.33 -8.90 2.25
N SER A 77 -11.93 -8.45 3.35
CA SER A 77 -13.03 -9.13 4.03
C SER A 77 -14.32 -9.24 3.22
N ARG A 78 -14.41 -8.59 2.05
CA ARG A 78 -15.54 -8.71 1.11
C ARG A 78 -15.30 -9.79 0.06
N GLY A 79 -14.14 -10.45 0.09
CA GLY A 79 -13.73 -11.42 -0.93
C GLY A 79 -13.17 -10.79 -2.20
N VAL A 80 -12.82 -9.50 -2.17
CA VAL A 80 -12.18 -8.82 -3.31
C VAL A 80 -10.70 -9.18 -3.34
N ALA A 81 -10.20 -9.52 -4.52
CA ALA A 81 -8.78 -9.71 -4.79
C ALA A 81 -8.29 -8.76 -5.88
N ARG A 82 -7.09 -8.19 -5.71
CA ARG A 82 -6.46 -7.29 -6.69
C ARG A 82 -4.95 -7.51 -6.73
N ILE A 83 -4.37 -7.27 -7.90
CA ILE A 83 -2.91 -7.22 -8.07
C ILE A 83 -2.57 -5.80 -8.50
N TYR A 84 -1.62 -5.17 -7.80
CA TYR A 84 -1.10 -3.86 -8.16
C TYR A 84 0.36 -3.98 -8.55
N ASP A 85 0.74 -3.31 -9.63
CA ASP A 85 2.14 -2.96 -9.88
C ASP A 85 2.52 -1.86 -8.89
N MET A 86 3.68 -2.01 -8.27
CA MET A 86 4.10 -1.18 -7.15
C MET A 86 5.53 -0.68 -7.32
N THR A 87 5.76 0.58 -6.97
CA THR A 87 7.10 1.14 -6.80
C THR A 87 7.21 1.82 -5.45
N LEU A 88 8.40 1.80 -4.86
CA LEU A 88 8.75 2.66 -3.74
C LEU A 88 10.12 3.27 -4.02
N LYS A 89 10.15 4.53 -4.42
CA LYS A 89 11.37 5.23 -4.82
C LYS A 89 11.27 6.70 -4.45
N ASP A 90 12.38 7.31 -4.05
CA ASP A 90 12.48 8.75 -3.76
C ASP A 90 11.36 9.24 -2.81
N ASN A 91 11.07 8.46 -1.75
CA ASN A 91 10.00 8.72 -0.78
C ASN A 91 8.58 8.77 -1.36
N VAL A 92 8.37 8.13 -2.51
CA VAL A 92 7.06 7.98 -3.15
C VAL A 92 6.72 6.51 -3.31
N TRP A 93 5.64 6.11 -2.65
CA TRP A 93 5.00 4.81 -2.80
C TRP A 93 3.89 4.92 -3.85
N THR A 94 3.98 4.14 -4.92
CA THR A 94 2.91 4.06 -5.91
C THR A 94 2.34 2.65 -5.99
N LEU A 95 1.02 2.56 -6.16
CA LEU A 95 0.33 1.35 -6.61
C LEU A 95 -0.48 1.71 -7.84
N PHE A 96 -0.44 0.87 -8.85
CA PHE A 96 -1.27 1.00 -10.04
C PHE A 96 -1.85 -0.36 -10.43
N ARG A 97 -3.10 -0.35 -10.88
CA ARG A 97 -3.74 -1.52 -11.49
C ARG A 97 -4.66 -1.05 -12.58
N ASP A 98 -4.49 -1.57 -13.79
CA ASP A 98 -5.44 -1.42 -14.89
C ASP A 98 -6.42 -2.61 -14.89
N GLY A 99 -7.38 -2.58 -13.96
CA GLY A 99 -8.32 -3.69 -13.75
C GLY A 99 -9.41 -3.74 -14.82
N PRO A 100 -10.00 -4.92 -15.09
CA PRO A 100 -11.04 -5.07 -16.12
C PRO A 100 -12.35 -4.33 -15.79
N ASP A 101 -12.57 -4.04 -14.51
CA ASP A 101 -13.65 -3.21 -14.00
C ASP A 101 -13.30 -1.72 -14.14
N TRP A 102 -12.19 -1.30 -13.52
CA TRP A 102 -11.71 0.09 -13.59
C TRP A 102 -10.28 0.21 -13.06
N PRO A 103 -9.49 1.17 -13.59
CA PRO A 103 -8.13 1.42 -13.14
C PRO A 103 -8.09 2.12 -11.78
N GLN A 104 -7.03 1.84 -11.04
CA GLN A 104 -6.76 2.41 -9.72
C GLN A 104 -5.33 2.91 -9.63
N ARG A 105 -5.15 4.04 -8.95
CA ARG A 105 -3.84 4.57 -8.61
C ARG A 105 -3.81 5.04 -7.17
N PHE A 106 -2.75 4.68 -6.47
CA PHE A 106 -2.40 5.19 -5.15
C PHE A 106 -1.04 5.89 -5.28
N VAL A 107 -0.91 7.07 -4.68
CA VAL A 107 0.37 7.78 -4.55
C VAL A 107 0.53 8.26 -3.11
N GLY A 108 1.36 7.57 -2.35
CA GLY A 108 1.78 7.93 -1.00
C GLY A 108 3.11 8.67 -1.00
N ARG A 109 3.16 9.84 -0.37
CA ARG A 109 4.39 10.61 -0.20
C ARG A 109 4.79 10.63 1.26
N PHE A 110 6.00 10.19 1.55
CA PHE A 110 6.54 10.24 2.91
C PHE A 110 6.96 11.66 3.27
N SER A 111 6.71 12.05 4.53
CA SER A 111 7.34 13.20 5.16
C SER A 111 8.87 13.01 5.25
N ALA A 112 9.60 14.11 5.44
CA ALA A 112 11.06 14.08 5.52
C ALA A 112 11.60 13.21 6.66
N ASP A 113 10.85 13.09 7.76
CA ASP A 113 11.18 12.24 8.92
C ASP A 113 10.70 10.78 8.76
N GLY A 114 10.00 10.46 7.67
CA GLY A 114 9.49 9.12 7.38
C GLY A 114 8.36 8.64 8.30
N ASN A 115 7.74 9.53 9.08
CA ASN A 115 6.70 9.17 10.06
C ASN A 115 5.27 9.49 9.61
N THR A 116 5.11 10.12 8.46
CA THR A 116 3.79 10.41 7.87
C THR A 116 3.79 10.07 6.40
N ILE A 117 2.70 9.47 5.91
CA ILE A 117 2.45 9.25 4.50
C ILE A 117 1.17 9.98 4.12
N HIS A 118 1.28 10.96 3.23
CA HIS A 118 0.12 11.58 2.59
C HIS A 118 -0.17 10.83 1.30
N ALA A 119 -1.27 10.09 1.29
CA ALA A 119 -1.70 9.31 0.16
C ALA A 119 -2.87 9.95 -0.57
N ARG A 120 -2.78 9.94 -1.89
CA ARG A 120 -3.85 10.31 -2.81
C ARG A 120 -4.29 9.06 -3.56
N LEU A 121 -5.59 8.77 -3.52
CA LEU A 121 -6.19 7.66 -4.24
C LEU A 121 -7.02 8.18 -5.40
N GLU A 122 -6.86 7.54 -6.53
CA GLU A 122 -7.52 7.89 -7.77
C GLU A 122 -8.09 6.66 -8.43
N ARG A 123 -9.19 6.88 -9.15
CA ARG A 123 -9.98 5.84 -9.77
C ARG A 123 -10.48 6.31 -11.13
N GLY A 124 -10.39 5.43 -12.12
CA GLY A 124 -11.07 5.63 -13.40
C GLY A 124 -12.48 5.03 -13.39
N THR A 125 -13.22 5.28 -14.46
CA THR A 125 -14.56 4.71 -14.68
C THR A 125 -14.56 3.56 -15.68
N TYR A 126 -13.54 3.48 -16.53
CA TYR A 126 -13.31 2.40 -17.50
C TYR A 126 -11.80 2.30 -17.83
N PRO A 127 -11.31 1.15 -18.31
CA PRO A 127 -9.91 0.96 -18.70
C PRO A 127 -9.46 1.97 -19.76
N GLY A 128 -8.28 2.58 -19.57
CA GLY A 128 -7.73 3.60 -20.46
C GLY A 128 -8.37 5.00 -20.38
N GLY A 129 -9.40 5.18 -19.53
CA GLY A 129 -10.02 6.48 -19.27
C GLY A 129 -9.20 7.39 -18.35
N PRO A 130 -9.65 8.65 -18.13
CA PRO A 130 -9.01 9.55 -17.18
C PRO A 130 -9.10 9.01 -15.74
N MET A 131 -8.09 9.31 -14.93
CA MET A 131 -8.07 9.03 -13.51
C MET A 131 -8.62 10.23 -12.75
N GLU A 132 -9.62 10.01 -11.89
CA GLU A 132 -10.23 11.04 -11.06
C GLU A 132 -9.84 10.85 -9.60
N HIS A 133 -9.85 11.93 -8.82
CA HIS A 133 -9.67 11.85 -7.37
C HIS A 133 -10.78 11.03 -6.75
N ASP A 134 -10.43 10.05 -5.92
CA ASP A 134 -11.39 9.27 -5.14
C ASP A 134 -11.43 9.82 -3.71
N PHE A 135 -10.31 9.70 -2.98
CA PHE A 135 -10.13 10.27 -1.65
C PHE A 135 -8.65 10.39 -1.29
N ASP A 136 -8.35 11.11 -0.22
CA ASP A 136 -7.02 11.15 0.39
C ASP A 136 -6.98 10.29 1.65
N MET A 137 -5.80 9.80 2.01
CA MET A 137 -5.57 9.02 3.22
C MET A 137 -4.25 9.44 3.85
N VAL A 138 -4.19 9.45 5.18
CA VAL A 138 -2.97 9.79 5.93
C VAL A 138 -2.59 8.59 6.78
N TYR A 139 -1.33 8.18 6.69
CA TYR A 139 -0.71 7.24 7.61
C TYR A 139 0.18 8.02 8.58
N THR A 140 0.09 7.73 9.87
CA THR A 140 0.96 8.27 10.91
C THR A 140 1.61 7.11 11.63
N ARG A 141 2.94 7.09 11.71
CA ARG A 141 3.66 5.98 12.35
C ARG A 141 3.30 5.90 13.83
N VAL A 142 2.95 4.71 14.29
CA VAL A 142 2.74 4.44 15.72
C VAL A 142 4.11 4.48 16.39
N GLN A 143 4.30 5.39 17.33
CA GLN A 143 5.52 5.44 18.13
C GLN A 143 5.51 4.27 19.11
N ALA A 144 6.63 3.54 19.20
CA ALA A 144 6.82 2.60 20.29
C ALA A 144 6.95 3.40 21.60
N HIS A 145 6.15 3.02 22.60
CA HIS A 145 6.37 3.44 23.99
C HIS A 145 7.59 2.73 24.58
#